data_AF-A0A1J7D5Y7-F1
#
_entry.id   AF-A0A1J7D5Y7-F1
#
_cell.length_a   1.000
_cell.length_b   1.000
_cell.length_c   1.000
_cell.angle_alpha   90.00
_cell.angle_beta   90.00
_cell.angle_gamma   90.00
#
_symmetry.space_group_name_H-M   'P 1'
#
loop_
_entity.id
_entity.type
_entity.pdbx_description
1 polymer ?
#
loop_
_entity_poly.entity_id
_entity_poly.type
_entity_poly.pdbx_seq_one_letter_code
_entity_poly.pdbx_strand_id
1 'polypeptide(L)'
;MRFLLVIAVLAALVVGGYPWIDRHLPPGYRPFALLSVDDPPTWVTRLKLKRIKQDPAACMAVLTQAQAAGRITFRQQRSSEGDCPLDNPVRVTRFGPVALSASFLASCPLALSSTMFVGQAAALEAQTLLGKRLVRIDHVGSFACRNIYHRAEGRRSEHASADALDVAAFRVMYSKC
;
A
#
# COMPACT_ATOMS: atom_id res chain seq x y z
N MET A 1 -8.11 -38.66 -24.92
CA MET A 1 -9.48 -38.10 -25.07
C MET A 1 -10.27 -38.05 -23.76
N ARG A 2 -10.43 -39.15 -23.00
CA ARG A 2 -11.17 -39.14 -21.71
C ARG A 2 -10.64 -38.14 -20.67
N PHE A 3 -9.32 -38.04 -20.50
CA PHE A 3 -8.70 -37.05 -19.59
C PHE A 3 -8.98 -35.60 -20.00
N LEU A 4 -8.96 -35.30 -21.31
CA LEU A 4 -9.26 -33.95 -21.81
C LEU A 4 -10.73 -33.57 -21.58
N LEU A 5 -11.65 -34.52 -21.74
CA LEU A 5 -13.07 -34.31 -21.43
C LEU A 5 -13.29 -34.06 -19.93
N VAL A 6 -12.61 -34.81 -19.05
CA VAL A 6 -12.69 -34.59 -17.60
C VAL A 6 -12.16 -33.21 -17.22
N ILE A 7 -11.01 -32.78 -17.78
CA ILE A 7 -10.45 -31.44 -17.54
C ILE A 7 -11.41 -30.36 -18.04
N ALA A 8 -12.00 -30.53 -19.23
CA ALA A 8 -12.94 -29.57 -19.81
C ALA A 8 -14.21 -29.42 -18.94
N VAL A 9 -14.76 -30.53 -18.43
CA VAL A 9 -15.93 -30.51 -17.54
C VAL A 9 -15.60 -29.85 -16.19
N LEU A 10 -14.46 -30.19 -15.58
CA LEU A 10 -14.02 -29.55 -14.34
C LEU A 10 -13.78 -28.04 -14.53
N ALA A 11 -13.15 -27.64 -15.64
CA ALA A 11 -12.96 -26.24 -15.97
C ALA A 11 -14.30 -25.51 -16.16
N ALA A 12 -15.27 -26.13 -16.85
CA ALA A 12 -16.62 -25.56 -17.02
C ALA A 12 -17.36 -25.41 -15.70
N LEU A 13 -17.24 -26.37 -14.77
CA LEU A 13 -17.82 -26.27 -13.42
C LEU A 13 -17.15 -25.16 -12.60
N VAL A 14 -15.83 -25.04 -12.66
CA VAL A 14 -15.10 -23.97 -11.97
C VAL A 14 -15.48 -22.60 -12.54
N VAL A 15 -15.47 -22.43 -13.86
CA VAL A 15 -15.81 -21.16 -14.50
C VAL A 15 -17.29 -20.80 -14.29
N GLY A 16 -18.20 -21.78 -14.38
CA GLY A 16 -19.63 -21.55 -14.14
C GLY A 16 -19.97 -21.28 -12.67
N GLY A 17 -19.27 -21.92 -11.73
CA GLY A 17 -19.45 -21.71 -10.29
C GLY A 17 -18.71 -20.48 -9.74
N TYR A 18 -17.64 -20.02 -10.40
CA TYR A 18 -16.79 -18.92 -9.92
C TYR A 18 -17.57 -17.64 -9.60
N PRO A 19 -18.50 -17.13 -10.45
CA PRO A 19 -19.25 -15.91 -10.14
C PRO A 19 -20.11 -16.02 -8.87
N TRP A 20 -20.65 -17.21 -8.58
CA TRP A 20 -21.41 -17.43 -7.34
C TRP A 20 -20.47 -17.43 -6.13
N ILE A 21 -19.33 -18.12 -6.24
CA ILE A 21 -18.31 -18.18 -5.18
C ILE A 21 -17.77 -16.78 -4.89
N ASP A 22 -17.33 -16.04 -5.91
CA ASP A 22 -16.73 -14.70 -5.78
C ASP A 22 -17.63 -13.70 -5.04
N ARG A 23 -18.95 -13.75 -5.28
CA ARG A 23 -19.93 -12.90 -4.59
C ARG A 23 -20.00 -13.18 -3.08
N HIS A 24 -19.79 -14.42 -2.67
CA HIS A 24 -19.85 -14.83 -1.26
C HIS A 24 -18.49 -14.78 -0.55
N LEU A 25 -17.38 -14.59 -1.27
CA LEU A 25 -16.08 -14.42 -0.65
C LEU A 25 -15.98 -13.05 0.06
N PRO A 26 -15.48 -13.02 1.31
CA PRO A 26 -15.11 -11.77 1.96
C PRO A 26 -14.11 -10.97 1.09
N PRO A 27 -14.12 -9.63 1.13
CA PRO A 27 -13.31 -8.78 0.24
C PRO A 27 -11.83 -9.18 0.15
N GLY A 28 -11.21 -9.47 1.30
CA GLY A 28 -9.80 -9.85 1.40
C GLY A 28 -9.44 -11.25 0.89
N TYR A 29 -10.40 -12.05 0.40
CA TYR A 29 -10.13 -13.37 -0.18
C TYR A 29 -10.41 -13.43 -1.68
N ARG A 30 -10.98 -12.38 -2.30
CA ARG A 30 -11.30 -12.37 -3.74
C ARG A 30 -10.03 -12.23 -4.58
N PRO A 31 -9.56 -13.27 -5.30
CA PRO A 31 -8.22 -13.30 -5.89
C PRO A 31 -8.08 -12.43 -7.14
N PHE A 32 -9.17 -12.23 -7.89
CA PHE A 32 -9.19 -11.45 -9.14
C PHE A 32 -9.84 -10.07 -8.99
N ALA A 33 -10.40 -9.76 -7.82
CA ALA A 33 -10.87 -8.41 -7.52
C ALA A 33 -9.68 -7.46 -7.35
N LEU A 34 -9.83 -6.22 -7.83
CA LEU A 34 -8.85 -5.16 -7.63
C LEU A 34 -8.54 -5.01 -6.13
N LEU A 35 -7.27 -4.76 -5.81
CA LEU A 35 -6.84 -4.52 -4.43
C LEU A 35 -7.53 -3.26 -3.90
N SER A 36 -8.09 -3.33 -2.70
CA SER A 36 -8.53 -2.15 -1.95
C SER A 36 -7.58 -1.88 -0.79
N VAL A 37 -7.37 -0.61 -0.45
CA VAL A 37 -6.63 -0.23 0.77
C VAL A 37 -7.35 -0.63 2.06
N ASP A 38 -8.59 -1.10 1.94
CA ASP A 38 -9.41 -1.59 3.06
C ASP A 38 -9.49 -3.10 3.11
N ASP A 39 -8.85 -3.80 2.16
CA ASP A 39 -8.80 -5.25 2.18
C ASP A 39 -8.10 -5.70 3.48
N PRO A 40 -8.70 -6.60 4.27
CA PRO A 40 -8.07 -7.07 5.50
C PRO A 40 -6.74 -7.78 5.19
N PRO A 41 -5.80 -7.83 6.15
CA PRO A 41 -4.44 -8.32 5.92
C PRO A 41 -4.39 -9.86 5.87
N THR A 42 -4.92 -10.44 4.80
CA THR A 42 -4.91 -11.88 4.53
C THR A 42 -3.68 -12.28 3.68
N TRP A 43 -3.49 -13.58 3.48
CA TRP A 43 -2.48 -14.07 2.54
C TRP A 43 -2.79 -13.69 1.08
N VAL A 44 -4.06 -13.59 0.68
CA VAL A 44 -4.46 -13.14 -0.67
C VAL A 44 -4.10 -11.67 -0.85
N THR A 45 -4.38 -10.83 0.14
CA THR A 45 -4.01 -9.41 0.12
C THR A 45 -2.50 -9.21 0.00
N ARG A 46 -1.70 -10.03 0.70
CA ARG A 46 -0.23 -10.03 0.54
C ARG A 46 0.21 -10.39 -0.88
N LEU A 47 -0.44 -11.37 -1.51
CA LEU A 47 -0.16 -11.73 -2.92
C LEU A 47 -0.55 -10.59 -3.87
N LYS A 48 -1.70 -9.95 -3.66
CA LYS A 48 -2.13 -8.77 -4.44
C LYS A 48 -1.12 -7.62 -4.31
N LEU A 49 -0.66 -7.31 -3.10
CA LEU A 49 0.38 -6.30 -2.86
C LEU A 49 1.71 -6.66 -3.55
N LYS A 50 2.11 -7.92 -3.54
CA LYS A 50 3.31 -8.35 -4.27
C LYS A 50 3.16 -8.13 -5.78
N ARG A 51 1.98 -8.44 -6.34
CA ARG A 51 1.68 -8.24 -7.76
C ARG A 51 1.62 -6.76 -8.12
N ILE A 52 0.99 -5.93 -7.29
CA ILE A 52 0.81 -4.50 -7.57
C ILE A 52 2.14 -3.74 -7.61
N LYS A 53 3.16 -4.22 -6.89
CA LYS A 53 4.53 -3.66 -6.96
C LYS A 53 5.13 -3.75 -8.37
N GLN A 54 4.66 -4.69 -9.19
CA GLN A 54 5.13 -4.91 -10.56
C GLN A 54 4.23 -4.27 -11.62
N ASP A 55 3.14 -3.62 -11.21
CA ASP A 55 2.16 -2.99 -12.11
C ASP A 55 1.90 -1.53 -11.68
N PRO A 56 2.68 -0.57 -12.21
CA PRO A 56 2.56 0.84 -11.85
C PRO A 56 1.17 1.43 -12.16
N ALA A 57 0.54 0.99 -13.25
CA ALA A 57 -0.77 1.49 -13.66
C ALA A 57 -1.86 1.02 -12.69
N ALA A 58 -1.86 -0.28 -12.34
CA ALA A 58 -2.78 -0.81 -11.33
C ALA A 58 -2.54 -0.17 -9.95
N CYS A 59 -1.28 0.04 -9.56
CA CYS A 59 -0.96 0.72 -8.31
C CYS A 59 -1.57 2.13 -8.26
N MET A 60 -1.35 2.93 -9.30
CA MET A 60 -1.88 4.29 -9.36
C MET A 60 -3.41 4.33 -9.40
N ALA A 61 -4.06 3.35 -10.03
CA ALA A 61 -5.50 3.22 -10.01
C ALA A 61 -6.04 3.01 -8.57
N VAL A 62 -5.44 2.08 -7.82
CA VAL A 62 -5.86 1.83 -6.42
C VAL A 62 -5.55 3.02 -5.53
N LEU A 63 -4.40 3.67 -5.70
CA LEU A 63 -4.03 4.84 -4.92
C LEU A 63 -5.00 6.01 -5.17
N THR A 64 -5.42 6.20 -6.43
CA THR A 64 -6.42 7.21 -6.81
C THR A 64 -7.79 6.91 -6.20
N GLN A 65 -8.21 5.64 -6.22
CA GLN A 65 -9.44 5.19 -5.54
C GLN A 65 -9.37 5.45 -4.03
N ALA A 66 -8.22 5.15 -3.40
CA ALA A 66 -7.99 5.41 -1.99
C ALA A 66 -8.07 6.90 -1.65
N GLN A 67 -7.56 7.77 -2.53
CA GLN A 67 -7.69 9.22 -2.36
C GLN A 67 -9.13 9.69 -2.52
N ALA A 68 -9.87 9.19 -3.51
CA ALA A 68 -11.29 9.51 -3.68
C ALA A 68 -12.13 9.06 -2.47
N ALA A 69 -11.75 7.94 -1.84
CA ALA A 69 -12.35 7.45 -0.60
C ALA A 69 -11.84 8.16 0.68
N GLY A 70 -11.00 9.18 0.55
CA GLY A 70 -10.47 9.95 1.67
C GLY A 70 -9.47 9.20 2.56
N ARG A 71 -8.85 8.12 2.08
CA ARG A 71 -7.87 7.31 2.85
C ARG A 71 -6.45 7.86 2.80
N ILE A 72 -6.12 8.58 1.74
CA ILE A 72 -4.83 9.24 1.54
C ILE A 72 -5.03 10.56 0.81
N THR A 73 -4.15 11.53 1.04
CA THR A 73 -4.03 12.72 0.19
C THR A 73 -2.62 12.77 -0.38
N PHE A 74 -2.51 12.77 -1.71
CA PHE A 74 -1.25 12.81 -2.43
C PHE A 74 -1.32 13.72 -3.66
N ARG A 75 -0.15 14.05 -4.21
CA ARG A 75 -0.02 14.71 -5.52
C ARG A 75 0.96 13.91 -6.35
N GLN A 76 0.61 13.59 -7.59
CA GLN A 76 1.57 12.98 -8.51
C GLN A 76 2.71 13.98 -8.78
N GLN A 77 3.93 13.47 -8.87
CA GLN A 77 5.12 14.26 -9.16
C GLN A 77 5.71 13.79 -10.49
N ARG A 78 6.53 14.64 -11.11
CA ARG A 78 7.25 14.28 -12.33
C ARG A 78 8.30 13.23 -12.00
N SER A 79 8.52 12.30 -12.92
CA SER A 79 9.65 11.39 -12.85
C SER A 79 10.96 12.18 -12.80
N SER A 80 11.94 11.67 -12.07
CA SER A 80 13.27 12.25 -11.98
C SER A 80 14.31 11.31 -12.56
N GLU A 81 15.28 11.88 -13.25
CA GLU A 81 16.45 11.20 -13.80
C GLU A 81 17.67 11.40 -12.88
N GLY A 82 18.78 10.69 -13.16
CA GLY A 82 20.04 10.79 -12.41
C GLY A 82 20.38 9.51 -11.64
N ASP A 83 21.22 9.64 -10.60
CA ASP A 83 21.79 8.50 -9.86
C ASP A 83 20.76 7.63 -9.11
N CYS A 84 19.62 8.23 -8.77
CA CYS A 84 18.48 7.59 -8.15
C CYS A 84 17.19 8.00 -8.88
N PRO A 85 16.90 7.37 -10.03
CA PRO A 85 15.73 7.72 -10.80
C PRO A 85 14.47 7.32 -10.03
N LEU A 86 13.46 8.19 -10.07
CA LEU A 86 12.14 7.91 -9.52
C LEU A 86 11.15 7.95 -10.67
N ASP A 87 10.46 6.83 -10.90
CA ASP A 87 9.42 6.74 -11.91
C ASP A 87 8.04 7.03 -11.29
N ASN A 88 7.39 8.08 -11.79
CA ASN A 88 6.06 8.52 -11.36
C ASN A 88 5.85 8.56 -9.84
N PRO A 89 6.77 9.19 -9.06
CA PRO A 89 6.61 9.23 -7.61
C PRO A 89 5.39 10.07 -7.21
N VAL A 90 4.88 9.80 -6.01
CA VAL A 90 3.79 10.57 -5.40
C VAL A 90 4.30 11.32 -4.19
N ARG A 91 3.79 12.54 -3.98
CA ARG A 91 4.01 13.31 -2.77
C ARG A 91 2.83 13.11 -1.84
N VAL A 92 3.03 12.33 -0.77
CA VAL A 92 2.02 12.08 0.25
C VAL A 92 1.98 13.22 1.25
N THR A 93 0.79 13.65 1.63
CA THR A 93 0.56 14.78 2.54
C THR A 93 -0.27 14.40 3.77
N ARG A 94 -1.08 13.34 3.69
CA ARG A 94 -1.98 12.92 4.76
C ARG A 94 -2.44 11.47 4.55
N PHE A 95 -2.75 10.76 5.63
CA PHE A 95 -3.45 9.47 5.62
C PHE A 95 -4.80 9.60 6.34
N GLY A 96 -5.88 9.79 5.59
CA GLY A 96 -7.22 10.02 6.14
C GLY A 96 -7.23 11.11 7.21
N PRO A 97 -7.66 10.82 8.46
CA PRO A 97 -7.64 11.81 9.53
C PRO A 97 -6.23 12.08 10.12
N VAL A 98 -5.24 11.25 9.81
CA VAL A 98 -3.89 11.29 10.40
C VAL A 98 -2.99 12.23 9.60
N ALA A 99 -2.52 13.29 10.25
CA ALA A 99 -1.57 14.24 9.67
C ALA A 99 -0.14 13.67 9.59
N LEU A 100 0.70 14.30 8.78
CA LEU A 100 2.14 14.01 8.71
C LEU A 100 2.94 15.21 9.20
N SER A 101 4.13 14.97 9.76
CA SER A 101 5.03 16.06 10.16
C SER A 101 5.50 16.92 8.99
N ALA A 102 5.63 16.32 7.81
CA ALA A 102 5.88 16.99 6.54
C ALA A 102 5.29 16.15 5.40
N SER A 103 5.25 16.69 4.18
CA SER A 103 5.01 15.84 3.01
C SER A 103 6.26 15.06 2.64
N PHE A 104 6.13 13.86 2.07
CA PHE A 104 7.27 13.08 1.58
C PHE A 104 7.01 12.50 0.19
N LEU A 105 8.10 12.28 -0.56
CA LEU A 105 8.07 11.56 -1.84
C LEU A 105 8.03 10.05 -1.56
N ALA A 106 7.19 9.32 -2.26
CA ALA A 106 7.04 7.88 -2.15
C ALA A 106 6.87 7.26 -3.54
N SER A 107 7.32 6.01 -3.67
CA SER A 107 6.83 5.11 -4.71
C SER A 107 5.32 4.89 -4.51
N CYS A 108 4.60 4.54 -5.58
CA CYS A 108 3.19 4.17 -5.43
C CYS A 108 3.00 2.97 -4.46
N PRO A 109 3.79 1.87 -4.55
CA PRO A 109 3.68 0.74 -3.62
C PRO A 109 3.90 1.14 -2.15
N LEU A 110 4.86 2.02 -1.87
CA LEU A 110 5.08 2.53 -0.51
C LEU A 110 3.88 3.36 -0.04
N ALA A 111 3.37 4.27 -0.86
CA ALA A 111 2.22 5.10 -0.48
C ALA A 111 0.98 4.24 -0.19
N LEU A 112 0.74 3.21 -1.00
CA LEU A 112 -0.37 2.29 -0.86
C LEU A 112 -0.23 1.42 0.40
N SER A 113 0.91 0.77 0.59
CA SER A 113 1.16 -0.06 1.78
C SER A 113 1.15 0.77 3.07
N SER A 114 1.65 2.01 3.04
CA SER A 114 1.58 2.94 4.17
C SER A 114 0.14 3.34 4.49
N THR A 115 -0.71 3.56 3.48
CA THR A 115 -2.14 3.86 3.68
C THR A 115 -2.83 2.70 4.39
N MET A 116 -2.57 1.46 3.96
CA MET A 116 -3.12 0.26 4.60
C MET A 116 -2.61 0.11 6.04
N PHE A 117 -1.29 0.27 6.26
CA PHE A 117 -0.70 0.20 7.59
C PHE A 117 -1.31 1.23 8.55
N VAL A 118 -1.44 2.50 8.11
CA VAL A 118 -1.98 3.56 8.97
C VAL A 118 -3.45 3.31 9.29
N GLY A 119 -4.25 2.96 8.30
CA GLY A 119 -5.69 2.75 8.47
C GLY A 119 -6.05 1.47 9.24
N GLN A 120 -5.34 0.38 9.00
CA GLN A 120 -5.70 -0.95 9.52
C GLN A 120 -4.91 -1.39 10.74
N ALA A 121 -3.69 -0.87 10.94
CA ALA A 121 -2.82 -1.24 12.05
C ALA A 121 -2.57 -0.05 12.98
N ALA A 122 -1.88 1.00 12.53
CA ALA A 122 -1.41 2.06 13.44
C ALA A 122 -2.56 2.81 14.15
N ALA A 123 -3.62 3.17 13.42
CA ALA A 123 -4.77 3.84 14.01
C ALA A 123 -5.57 2.91 14.93
N LEU A 124 -5.70 1.64 14.57
CA LEU A 124 -6.38 0.63 15.39
C LEU A 124 -5.63 0.39 16.69
N GLU A 125 -4.31 0.16 16.62
CA GLU A 125 -3.46 -0.10 17.79
C GLU A 125 -3.38 1.09 18.75
N ALA A 126 -3.38 2.33 18.23
CA ALA A 126 -3.49 3.51 19.09
C ALA A 126 -4.79 3.50 19.91
N GLN A 127 -5.89 3.05 19.29
CA GLN A 127 -7.18 2.99 19.96
C GLN A 127 -7.29 1.81 20.93
N THR A 128 -6.78 0.62 20.57
CA THR A 128 -6.87 -0.59 21.39
C THR A 128 -5.88 -0.58 22.56
N LEU A 129 -4.64 -0.14 22.35
CA LEU A 129 -3.58 -0.19 23.36
C LEU A 129 -3.55 1.06 24.24
N LEU A 130 -3.83 2.23 23.66
CA LEU A 130 -3.72 3.52 24.38
C LEU A 130 -5.08 4.15 24.67
N GLY A 131 -6.17 3.63 24.10
CA GLY A 131 -7.49 4.25 24.21
C GLY A 131 -7.56 5.62 23.52
N LYS A 132 -6.59 5.95 22.66
CA LYS A 132 -6.46 7.27 22.04
C LYS A 132 -6.51 7.19 20.52
N ARG A 133 -7.01 8.26 19.91
CA ARG A 133 -6.98 8.41 18.45
C ARG A 133 -5.59 8.81 17.97
N LEU A 134 -5.05 8.10 16.98
CA LEU A 134 -3.88 8.55 16.22
C LEU A 134 -4.24 9.82 15.44
N VAL A 135 -3.46 10.90 15.58
CA VAL A 135 -3.73 12.18 14.92
C VAL A 135 -2.59 12.66 14.04
N ARG A 136 -1.36 12.23 14.29
CA ARG A 136 -0.20 12.60 13.47
C ARG A 136 0.89 11.54 13.52
N ILE A 137 1.62 11.39 12.41
CA ILE A 137 2.85 10.59 12.32
C ILE A 137 4.01 11.55 12.06
N ASP A 138 5.00 11.52 12.94
CA ASP A 138 6.27 12.21 12.72
C ASP A 138 7.23 11.25 12.02
N HIS A 139 7.88 11.71 10.96
CA HIS A 139 8.82 10.91 10.16
C HIS A 139 10.02 11.76 9.73
N VAL A 140 11.12 11.09 9.38
CA VAL A 140 12.36 11.74 8.92
C VAL A 140 12.31 11.99 7.41
N GLY A 141 11.66 11.10 6.67
CA GLY A 141 11.55 11.19 5.21
C GLY A 141 11.51 9.81 4.56
N SER A 142 11.37 9.81 3.24
CA SER A 142 11.28 8.58 2.45
C SER A 142 12.32 8.51 1.34
N PHE A 143 12.55 9.60 0.60
CA PHE A 143 13.57 9.63 -0.44
C PHE A 143 14.93 10.13 0.08
N ALA A 144 15.98 9.32 -0.11
CA ALA A 144 17.36 9.70 0.11
C ALA A 144 18.27 8.89 -0.83
N CYS A 145 18.91 9.56 -1.79
CA CYS A 145 19.76 8.90 -2.78
C CYS A 145 21.11 8.46 -2.19
N ARG A 146 21.22 7.20 -1.74
CA ARG A 146 22.45 6.60 -1.22
C ARG A 146 22.47 5.07 -1.32
N ASN A 147 23.66 4.48 -1.27
CA ASN A 147 23.85 3.03 -1.14
C ASN A 147 23.57 2.56 0.30
N ILE A 148 23.28 1.26 0.44
CA ILE A 148 23.16 0.63 1.76
C ILE A 148 24.53 0.71 2.49
N TYR A 149 24.50 1.03 3.79
CA TYR A 149 25.69 1.20 4.65
C TYR A 149 26.68 2.29 4.21
N HIS A 150 26.24 3.29 3.44
CA HIS A 150 27.11 4.38 2.96
C HIS A 150 28.33 3.91 2.13
N ARG A 151 28.31 2.68 1.59
CA ARG A 151 29.41 2.18 0.76
C ARG A 151 29.44 2.86 -0.60
N ALA A 152 30.63 3.07 -1.17
CA ALA A 152 30.77 3.65 -2.52
C ALA A 152 30.14 2.76 -3.61
N GLU A 153 30.16 1.44 -3.40
CA GLU A 153 29.64 0.42 -4.32
C GLU A 153 28.67 -0.53 -3.61
N GLY A 154 27.71 -1.08 -4.36
CA GLY A 154 26.78 -2.11 -3.89
C GLY A 154 25.30 -1.79 -4.09
N ARG A 155 24.44 -2.59 -3.46
CA ARG A 155 22.97 -2.49 -3.58
C ARG A 155 22.47 -1.13 -3.06
N ARG A 156 21.63 -0.46 -3.86
CA ARG A 156 20.93 0.78 -3.48
C ARG A 156 19.98 0.53 -2.31
N SER A 157 19.82 1.53 -1.43
CA SER A 157 18.81 1.50 -0.36
C SER A 157 17.41 1.64 -0.93
N GLU A 158 16.38 1.12 -0.26
CA GLU A 158 14.98 1.39 -0.64
C GLU A 158 14.62 2.88 -0.52
N HIS A 159 15.36 3.68 0.26
CA HIS A 159 15.21 5.14 0.22
C HIS A 159 15.63 5.76 -1.11
N ALA A 160 16.53 5.12 -1.87
CA ALA A 160 16.94 5.60 -3.18
C ALA A 160 15.83 5.44 -4.23
N SER A 161 14.89 4.51 -4.02
CA SER A 161 13.70 4.28 -4.85
C SER A 161 12.43 4.91 -4.25
N ALA A 162 12.56 5.68 -3.16
CA ALA A 162 11.44 6.17 -2.36
C ALA A 162 10.47 5.04 -1.92
N ASP A 163 10.99 3.83 -1.69
CA ASP A 163 10.25 2.62 -1.32
C ASP A 163 10.43 2.27 0.18
N ALA A 164 10.94 3.22 0.98
CA ALA A 164 11.02 3.14 2.43
C ALA A 164 10.60 4.47 3.09
N LEU A 165 10.09 4.42 4.33
CA LEU A 165 9.71 5.58 5.13
C LEU A 165 10.24 5.41 6.56
N ASP A 166 11.03 6.37 7.03
CA ASP A 166 11.56 6.36 8.39
C ASP A 166 10.62 7.08 9.35
N VAL A 167 9.89 6.31 10.18
CA VAL A 167 8.95 6.84 11.17
C VAL A 167 9.68 7.13 12.48
N ALA A 168 9.48 8.34 13.01
CA ALA A 168 10.06 8.78 14.28
C ALA A 168 9.08 8.65 15.46
N ALA A 169 7.80 8.98 15.26
CA ALA A 169 6.80 8.90 16.33
C ALA A 169 5.35 8.79 15.82
N PHE A 170 4.50 8.19 16.65
CA PHE A 170 3.04 8.23 16.51
C PHE A 170 2.46 9.17 17.57
N ARG A 171 1.76 10.23 17.14
CA ARG A 171 1.15 11.23 18.01
C ARG A 171 -0.33 10.95 18.17
N VAL A 172 -0.77 10.81 19.41
CA VAL A 172 -2.17 10.55 19.76
C VAL A 172 -2.83 11.77 20.39
N MET A 173 -4.16 11.86 20.30
CA MET A 173 -4.91 12.95 20.93
C MET A 173 -4.99 12.73 22.44
N TYR A 174 -4.51 13.70 23.20
CA TYR A 174 -4.81 13.81 24.63
C TYR A 174 -5.98 14.77 24.81
N SER A 175 -6.96 14.38 25.61
CA SER A 175 -7.94 15.33 26.15
C SER A 175 -7.18 16.32 27.02
N LYS A 176 -7.35 17.62 26.79
CA LYS A 176 -6.95 18.63 27.79
C LYS A 176 -7.70 18.29 29.08
N CYS A 177 -6.96 18.15 30.18
CA CYS A 177 -7.54 18.17 31.52
C CYS A 177 -8.18 19.53 31.77
#